data_AF-A0A1S8L1U8-F1
#
_entry.id   AF-A0A1S8L1U8-F1
#
_cell.length_a   1.000
_cell.length_b   1.000
_cell.length_c   1.000
_cell.angle_alpha   90.00
_cell.angle_beta   90.00
_cell.angle_gamma   90.00
#
_symmetry.space_group_name_H-M   'P 1'
#
loop_
_entity.id
_entity.type
_entity.pdbx_description
1 polymer ?
#
loop_
_entity_poly.entity_id
_entity_poly.type
_entity_poly.pdbx_seq_one_letter_code
_entity_poly.pdbx_strand_id
1 'polypeptide(L)'
;MRIVDRLKELELLTGNKECNYEVSYVYDDKQRISEEKITGDIVKDTIFTYDSQDNISTEVVTLNGKTLTKNYVYDQATNNLISVKITVS
;
A
#
# COMPACT_ATOMS: atom_id res chain seq x y z
N MET A 1 -3.63 3.32 -8.44
CA MET A 1 -2.59 2.30 -8.65
C MET A 1 -2.52 2.00 -10.15
N ARG A 2 -1.37 2.13 -10.82
CA ARG A 2 -1.27 1.70 -12.22
C ARG A 2 -1.26 0.17 -12.24
N ILE A 3 -2.07 -0.46 -13.10
CA ILE A 3 -2.20 -1.93 -13.21
C ILE A 3 -0.84 -2.64 -13.30
N VAL A 4 0.14 -2.00 -13.94
CA VAL A 4 1.51 -2.51 -14.11
C VAL A 4 2.29 -2.62 -12.79
N ASP A 5 2.07 -1.71 -11.84
CA ASP A 5 2.80 -1.72 -10.56
C ASP A 5 2.32 -2.87 -9.67
N ARG A 6 1.01 -3.15 -9.72
CA ARG A 6 0.40 -4.27 -8.99
C ARG A 6 0.83 -5.62 -9.55
N LEU A 7 0.93 -5.75 -10.87
CA LEU A 7 1.37 -7.00 -11.50
C LEU A 7 2.81 -7.36 -11.09
N LYS A 8 3.74 -6.39 -11.18
CA LYS A 8 5.14 -6.59 -10.77
C LYS A 8 5.28 -6.95 -9.29
N GLU A 9 4.48 -6.32 -8.44
CA GLU A 9 4.45 -6.65 -7.02
C GLU A 9 4.00 -8.11 -6.81
N LEU A 10 2.92 -8.54 -7.46
CA LEU A 10 2.44 -9.92 -7.36
C LEU A 10 3.45 -10.94 -7.87
N GLU A 11 4.13 -10.67 -8.98
CA GLU A 11 5.21 -11.53 -9.51
C GLU A 11 6.35 -11.72 -8.49
N LEU A 12 6.74 -10.63 -7.81
CA LEU A 12 7.76 -10.67 -6.76
C LEU A 12 7.29 -11.44 -5.52
N LEU A 13 6.02 -11.30 -5.14
CA LEU A 13 5.43 -11.97 -3.98
C LEU A 13 5.23 -13.47 -4.21
N THR A 14 4.77 -13.87 -5.40
CA THR A 14 4.51 -15.28 -5.73
C THR A 14 5.77 -16.01 -6.22
N GLY A 15 6.82 -15.28 -6.58
CA GLY A 15 7.98 -15.84 -7.28
C GLY A 15 7.60 -16.45 -8.63
N ASN A 16 6.60 -15.86 -9.32
CA ASN A 16 6.01 -16.35 -10.57
C ASN A 16 5.40 -17.76 -10.48
N LYS A 17 4.95 -18.17 -9.29
CA LYS A 17 4.21 -19.42 -9.09
C LYS A 17 2.71 -19.15 -9.01
N GLU A 18 1.91 -20.15 -9.34
CA GLU A 18 0.51 -20.14 -8.94
C GLU A 18 0.43 -20.11 -7.41
N CYS A 19 -0.31 -19.14 -6.88
CA CYS A 19 -0.60 -18.97 -5.47
C CYS A 19 -2.09 -18.72 -5.32
N ASN A 20 -2.69 -19.37 -4.33
CA ASN A 20 -4.05 -19.08 -3.91
C ASN A 20 -4.01 -17.98 -2.86
N TYR A 21 -4.59 -16.84 -3.18
CA TYR A 21 -4.74 -15.74 -2.25
C TYR A 21 -6.07 -15.04 -2.45
N GLU A 22 -6.55 -14.44 -1.37
CA GLU A 22 -7.71 -13.56 -1.38
C GLU A 22 -7.25 -12.14 -1.10
N VAL A 23 -7.95 -11.17 -1.70
CA VAL A 23 -7.72 -9.74 -1.45
C VAL A 23 -9.00 -9.16 -0.89
N SER A 24 -8.88 -8.44 0.23
CA SER A 24 -9.98 -7.72 0.86
C SER A 24 -9.60 -6.27 1.13
N TYR A 25 -10.62 -5.42 1.20
CA TYR A 25 -10.47 -3.98 1.37
C TYR A 25 -11.33 -3.49 2.54
N VAL A 26 -10.75 -2.65 3.39
CA VAL A 26 -11.48 -1.85 4.37
C VAL A 26 -11.50 -0.42 3.88
N TYR A 27 -12.62 0.26 4.10
CA TYR A 27 -12.81 1.64 3.67
C TYR A 27 -12.96 2.57 4.87
N ASP A 28 -12.43 3.78 4.77
CA ASP A 28 -12.67 4.86 5.71
C ASP A 28 -14.06 5.49 5.51
N ASP A 29 -14.42 6.45 6.38
CA ASP A 29 -15.72 7.16 6.35
C ASP A 29 -15.96 7.93 5.04
N LYS A 30 -14.91 8.21 4.25
CA LYS A 30 -14.99 8.84 2.93
C LYS A 30 -15.05 7.81 1.79
N GLN A 31 -15.23 6.52 2.10
CA GLN A 31 -15.25 5.42 1.14
C GLN A 31 -13.94 5.25 0.36
N ARG A 32 -12.79 5.60 0.97
CA ARG A 32 -11.44 5.36 0.42
C ARG A 32 -10.83 4.16 1.10
N ILE A 33 -9.94 3.43 0.42
CA ILE A 33 -9.31 2.23 0.98
C ILE A 33 -8.39 2.61 2.16
N SER A 34 -8.74 2.22 3.38
CA SER A 34 -7.89 2.40 4.56
C SER A 34 -6.99 1.20 4.80
N GLU A 35 -7.37 0.02 4.33
CA GLU A 35 -6.61 -1.23 4.47
C GLU A 35 -6.80 -2.10 3.22
N GLU A 36 -5.71 -2.66 2.72
CA GLU A 36 -5.73 -3.77 1.78
C GLU A 36 -5.05 -4.98 2.42
N LYS A 37 -5.80 -6.08 2.52
CA LYS A 37 -5.32 -7.31 3.14
C LYS A 37 -5.31 -8.45 2.13
N ILE A 38 -4.15 -9.10 2.01
CA ILE A 38 -3.92 -10.31 1.24
C ILE A 38 -3.73 -11.48 2.20
N THR A 39 -4.51 -12.53 2.04
CA THR A 39 -4.43 -13.77 2.82
C THR A 39 -4.33 -15.00 1.94
N GLY A 40 -3.81 -16.11 2.48
CA GLY A 40 -3.61 -17.37 1.74
C GLY A 40 -2.13 -17.73 1.69
N ASP A 41 -1.65 -18.12 0.51
CA ASP A 41 -0.23 -18.43 0.28
C ASP A 41 0.68 -17.19 0.43
N ILE A 42 0.10 -16.00 0.29
CA ILE A 42 0.74 -14.71 0.57
C ILE A 42 -0.01 -14.05 1.71
N VAL A 43 0.72 -13.61 2.75
CA VAL A 43 0.18 -12.81 3.84
C VAL A 43 0.83 -11.44 3.81
N LYS A 44 0.04 -10.47 3.34
CA LYS A 44 0.44 -9.07 3.25
C LYS A 44 -0.69 -8.19 3.77
N ASP A 45 -0.35 -7.21 4.58
CA ASP A 45 -1.26 -6.17 5.03
C ASP A 45 -0.71 -4.80 4.62
N THR A 46 -1.58 -3.92 4.14
CA THR A 46 -1.23 -2.56 3.73
C THR A 46 -2.22 -1.56 4.30
N ILE A 47 -1.76 -0.71 5.20
CA ILE A 47 -2.58 0.34 5.83
C ILE A 47 -2.27 1.67 5.17
N PHE A 48 -3.32 2.39 4.78
CA PHE A 48 -3.24 3.72 4.18
C PHE A 48 -3.80 4.77 5.13
N THR A 49 -3.07 5.86 5.31
CA THR A 49 -3.60 7.09 5.91
C THR A 49 -3.62 8.19 4.87
N TYR A 50 -4.50 9.16 5.08
CA TYR A 50 -4.69 10.27 4.16
C TYR A 50 -4.43 11.61 4.85
N ASP A 51 -3.92 12.57 4.08
CA ASP A 51 -3.84 13.96 4.52
C ASP A 51 -5.20 14.68 4.37
N SER A 52 -5.25 15.96 4.76
CA SER A 52 -6.46 16.78 4.68
C SER A 52 -6.90 17.12 3.25
N GLN A 53 -6.03 16.93 2.25
CA GLN A 53 -6.32 17.14 0.83
C GLN A 53 -6.67 15.81 0.13
N ASP A 54 -6.87 14.75 0.91
CA ASP A 54 -7.25 13.41 0.48
C ASP A 54 -6.16 12.66 -0.32
N ASN A 55 -4.89 13.07 -0.21
CA ASN A 55 -3.76 12.27 -0.71
C ASN A 55 -3.32 11.23 0.32
N ILE A 56 -2.69 10.15 -0.13
CA ILE A 56 -2.08 9.16 0.75
C ILE A 56 -0.90 9.80 1.48
N SER A 57 -0.96 9.93 2.80
CA SER A 57 0.12 10.48 3.63
C SER A 57 1.10 9.40 4.10
N THR A 58 0.60 8.21 4.44
CA THR A 58 1.40 7.07 4.88
C THR A 58 0.87 5.78 4.27
N GLU A 59 1.80 4.89 3.88
CA GLU A 59 1.52 3.50 3.52
C GLU A 59 2.40 2.61 4.42
N VAL A 60 1.76 1.80 5.29
CA VAL A 60 2.45 0.82 6.12
C VAL A 60 2.21 -0.56 5.52
N VAL A 61 3.26 -1.19 5.00
CA VAL A 61 3.18 -2.54 4.41
C VAL A 61 3.83 -3.54 5.34
N THR A 62 3.06 -4.51 5.80
CA THR A 62 3.55 -5.67 6.53
C THR A 62 3.51 -6.89 5.62
N LEU A 63 4.67 -7.47 5.32
CA LEU A 63 4.80 -8.67 4.50
C LEU A 63 5.58 -9.73 5.27
N ASN A 64 4.96 -10.89 5.51
CA ASN A 64 5.58 -12.01 6.24
C ASN A 64 6.25 -11.56 7.57
N GLY A 65 5.60 -10.66 8.29
CA GLY A 65 6.07 -10.11 9.57
C GLY A 65 7.14 -9.02 9.49
N LYS A 66 7.61 -8.65 8.29
CA LYS A 66 8.49 -7.49 8.10
C LYS A 66 7.66 -6.27 7.72
N THR A 67 7.98 -5.13 8.32
CA THR A 67 7.21 -3.91 8.10
C THR A 67 8.07 -2.86 7.41
N LEU A 68 7.52 -2.26 6.35
CA LEU A 68 8.05 -1.02 5.78
C LEU A 68 6.99 0.07 5.88
N THR A 69 7.44 1.29 6.12
CA THR A 69 6.58 2.49 6.13
C THR A 69 7.06 3.45 5.06
N LYS A 70 6.14 3.86 4.17
CA LYS A 70 6.35 4.95 3.22
C LYS A 70 5.62 6.19 3.72
N ASN A 71 6.33 7.30 3.80
CA ASN A 71 5.75 8.61 4.11
C ASN A 71 5.83 9.49 2.87
N TYR A 72 4.69 10.03 2.46
CA TYR A 72 4.55 10.86 1.28
C TYR A 72 4.44 12.33 1.71
N VAL A 73 5.25 13.18 1.09
CA VAL A 73 5.25 14.63 1.35
C VAL A 73 4.82 15.35 0.09
N TYR A 74 3.74 16.13 0.20
CA TYR A 74 3.19 16.91 -0.90
C TYR A 74 3.42 18.41 -0.69
N ASP A 75 3.64 19.09 -1.80
CA ASP A 75 3.62 20.55 -1.86
C ASP A 75 2.21 21.04 -1.56
N GLN A 76 2.06 21.83 -0.49
CA GLN A 76 0.73 22.24 -0.03
C GLN A 76 0.02 23.22 -0.97
N ALA A 77 0.77 23.93 -1.82
CA ALA A 77 0.21 24.93 -2.74
C ALA A 77 -0.25 24.29 -4.06
N THR A 78 0.49 23.30 -4.55
CA THR A 78 0.27 22.69 -5.87
C THR A 78 -0.26 21.26 -5.80
N ASN A 79 -0.33 20.67 -4.60
CA ASN A 79 -0.68 19.28 -4.35
C ASN A 79 0.19 18.26 -5.11
N ASN A 80 1.42 18.64 -5.45
CA ASN A 80 2.38 17.77 -6.14
C ASN A 80 3.21 16.98 -5.12
N LEU A 81 3.47 15.70 -5.41
CA LEU A 81 4.37 14.89 -4.58
C LEU A 81 5.81 15.44 -4.65
N ILE A 82 6.37 15.82 -3.50
CA ILE A 82 7.74 16.31 -3.36
C ILE A 82 8.70 15.17 -3.04
N SER A 83 8.33 14.28 -2.12
CA SER A 83 9.22 13.21 -1.68
C SER A 83 8.49 12.01 -1.10
N VAL A 84 9.17 10.87 -1.12
CA VAL A 84 8.75 9.64 -0.45
C VAL A 84 9.90 9.18 0.45
N LYS A 85 9.65 9.05 1.75
CA LYS A 85 10.60 8.51 2.72
C LYS A 85 10.21 7.08 3.09
N ILE A 86 11.10 6.13 2.84
CA ILE A 86 10.90 4.72 3.17
C ILE A 86 11.70 4.38 4.43
N THR A 87 11.08 3.68 5.38
CA THR A 87 11.74 3.14 6.59
C THR A 87 11.38 1.67 6.70
N VAL A 88 12.38 0.83 6.99
CA VAL A 88 12.21 -0.62 7.17
C VAL A 88 12.52 -0.95 8.62
N SER A 89 11.65 -1.74 9.26
CA SER A 89 11.81 -2.24 10.63
C SER A 89 11.77 -3.76 10.66
#